data_AF-A0A127SGD1-F1
#
_entry.id   AF-A0A127SGD1-F1
#
_cell.length_a   1.000
_cell.length_b   1.000
_cell.length_c   1.000
_cell.angle_alpha   90.00
_cell.angle_beta   90.00
_cell.angle_gamma   90.00
#
_symmetry.space_group_name_H-M   'P 1'
#
loop_
_entity.id
_entity.type
_entity.pdbx_description
1 polymer ?
#
loop_
_entity_poly.entity_id
_entity_poly.type
_entity_poly.pdbx_seq_one_letter_code
_entity_poly.pdbx_strand_id
1 'polypeptide(L)' 'EARAEGLTLKYVIEACRNLGLGDKFFTPMFEKLIGVGYVREMILAGASEAEIRVRWADDVRRFRKLRGRYLLYE' A
#
# COMPACT_ATOMS: atom_id res chain seq x y z
N GLU A 1 -9.04 -5.62 16.88
CA GLU A 1 -8.58 -4.28 16.45
C GLU A 1 -7.93 -4.29 15.06
N ALA A 2 -6.84 -5.02 14.82
CA ALA A 2 -6.18 -5.07 13.48
C ALA A 2 -7.07 -5.51 12.28
N ARG A 3 -8.09 -6.36 12.51
CA ARG A 3 -9.04 -6.79 11.46
C ARG A 3 -9.94 -5.66 10.93
N ALA A 4 -10.15 -4.58 11.69
CA ALA A 4 -11.07 -3.50 11.30
C ALA A 4 -10.41 -2.48 10.35
N GLU A 5 -9.10 -2.29 10.42
CA GLU A 5 -8.38 -1.23 9.69
C GLU A 5 -7.91 -1.65 8.28
N GLY A 6 -7.82 -2.97 8.04
CA GLY A 6 -7.29 -3.53 6.79
C GLY A 6 -5.78 -3.31 6.66
N LEU A 7 -5.27 -3.25 5.42
CA LEU A 7 -3.87 -2.92 5.16
C LEU A 7 -3.62 -1.45 5.53
N THR A 8 -2.68 -1.22 6.46
CA THR A 8 -2.18 0.12 6.81
C THR A 8 -0.72 0.31 6.42
N LEU A 9 -0.41 1.49 5.87
CA LEU A 9 0.95 1.95 5.56
C LEU A 9 1.58 2.80 6.66
N LYS A 10 0.81 3.18 7.70
CA LYS A 10 1.25 4.08 8.77
C LYS A 10 2.62 3.68 9.34
N TYR A 11 2.78 2.42 9.71
CA TYR A 11 4.00 1.92 10.34
C TYR A 11 5.21 1.97 9.41
N VAL A 12 5.03 1.69 8.13
CA VAL A 12 6.11 1.73 7.13
C VAL A 12 6.53 3.18 6.87
N ILE A 13 5.57 4.09 6.75
CA ILE A 13 5.82 5.53 6.57
C ILE A 13 6.54 6.10 7.79
N GLU A 14 6.08 5.78 8.99
CA GLU A 14 6.68 6.23 10.25
C GLU A 14 8.12 5.71 10.41
N ALA A 15 8.35 4.42 10.18
CA ALA A 15 9.69 3.83 10.24
C ALA A 15 10.65 4.45 9.21
N CYS A 16 10.18 4.66 7.97
CA CYS A 16 10.96 5.28 6.91
C CYS A 16 11.40 6.70 7.29
N ARG A 17 10.49 7.51 7.85
CA ARG A 17 10.75 8.88 8.30
C ARG A 17 11.68 8.91 9.51
N ASN A 18 11.44 8.07 10.51
CA ASN A 18 12.21 8.07 11.75
C ASN A 18 13.66 7.57 11.56
N LEU A 19 13.88 6.61 10.66
CA LEU A 19 15.22 6.10 10.38
C LEU A 19 16.03 7.01 9.45
N GLY A 20 15.38 7.90 8.69
CA GLY A 20 16.08 8.87 7.83
C GLY A 20 16.93 8.26 6.72
N LEU A 21 16.70 6.99 6.37
CA LEU A 21 17.52 6.25 5.39
C LEU A 21 17.14 6.55 3.93
N GLY A 22 16.03 7.26 3.70
CA GLY A 22 15.52 7.56 2.37
C GLY A 22 15.30 6.28 1.56
N ASP A 23 15.80 6.24 0.32
CA ASP A 23 15.64 5.08 -0.57
C ASP A 23 16.28 3.80 -0.01
N LYS A 24 17.36 3.91 0.79
CA LYS A 24 18.03 2.75 1.40
C LYS A 24 17.16 2.02 2.43
N PHE A 25 16.07 2.64 2.90
CA PHE A 25 15.07 1.96 3.73
C PHE A 25 14.40 0.79 2.98
N PHE A 26 14.22 0.94 1.66
CA PHE A 26 13.50 -0.02 0.83
C PHE A 26 14.46 -0.97 0.12
N THR A 27 14.35 -2.26 0.42
CA THR A 27 15.07 -3.29 -0.34
C THR A 27 14.41 -3.51 -1.71
N PRO A 28 15.12 -4.08 -2.71
CA PRO A 28 14.52 -4.44 -4.00
C PRO A 28 13.35 -5.46 -3.92
N MET A 29 13.12 -6.04 -2.74
CA MET A 29 11.98 -6.94 -2.50
C MET A 29 10.67 -6.16 -2.28
N PHE A 30 10.74 -4.87 -1.91
CA PHE A 30 9.56 -4.08 -1.56
C PHE A 30 8.51 -4.06 -2.67
N GLU A 31 8.92 -3.79 -3.91
CA GLU A 31 8.04 -3.77 -5.10
C GLU A 31 7.41 -5.13 -5.37
N LYS A 32 8.13 -6.22 -5.04
CA LYS A 32 7.63 -7.59 -5.21
C LYS A 32 6.54 -7.93 -4.19
N LEU A 33 6.60 -7.35 -2.99
CA LEU A 33 5.62 -7.56 -1.93
C LEU A 33 4.40 -6.65 -2.11
N ILE A 34 4.60 -5.37 -2.38
CA ILE A 34 3.51 -4.39 -2.55
C ILE A 34 2.88 -4.47 -3.95
N GLY A 35 3.60 -5.02 -4.93
CA GLY A 35 3.13 -5.28 -6.29
C GLY A 35 3.21 -4.10 -7.26
N VAL A 36 3.69 -2.93 -6.82
CA VAL A 36 3.73 -1.69 -7.61
C VAL A 36 4.96 -0.84 -7.25
N GLY A 37 5.53 -0.12 -8.22
CA GLY A 37 6.69 0.75 -7.99
C GLY A 37 6.37 2.06 -7.26
N TYR A 38 5.17 2.59 -7.49
CA TYR A 38 4.86 3.96 -7.10
C TYR A 38 4.72 4.19 -5.59
N VAL A 39 4.50 3.14 -4.81
CA VAL A 39 4.28 3.29 -3.36
C VAL A 39 5.55 3.80 -2.69
N ARG A 40 6.72 3.27 -3.08
CA ARG A 40 8.02 3.76 -2.61
C ARG A 40 8.19 5.24 -2.94
N GLU A 41 7.99 5.60 -4.20
CA GLU A 41 8.13 6.97 -4.71
C GLU A 41 7.26 7.95 -3.92
N MET A 42 6.01 7.58 -3.66
CA MET A 42 5.08 8.42 -2.90
C MET A 42 5.49 8.56 -1.43
N ILE A 43 5.96 7.49 -0.77
CA ILE A 43 6.44 7.57 0.61
C ILE A 43 7.66 8.50 0.70
N LEU A 44 8.62 8.37 -0.22
CA LEU A 44 9.81 9.22 -0.28
C LEU A 44 9.47 10.69 -0.61
N ALA A 45 8.43 10.92 -1.41
CA ALA A 45 7.90 12.26 -1.69
C ALA A 45 7.08 12.87 -0.53
N GLY A 46 6.93 12.15 0.58
CA GLY A 46 6.23 12.65 1.76
C GLY A 46 4.71 12.47 1.74
N ALA A 47 4.16 11.73 0.78
CA ALA A 47 2.73 11.47 0.70
C ALA A 47 2.20 10.79 1.97
N SER A 48 0.97 11.10 2.32
CA SER A 48 0.20 10.46 3.38
C SER A 48 -0.33 9.10 2.93
N GLU A 49 -0.63 8.23 3.91
CA GLU A 49 -1.28 6.94 3.64
C GLU A 49 -2.60 7.11 2.87
N ALA A 50 -3.37 8.15 3.17
CA ALA A 50 -4.64 8.43 2.50
C ALA A 50 -4.43 8.68 0.99
N GLU A 51 -3.43 9.49 0.63
CA GLU A 51 -3.11 9.77 -0.78
C GLU A 51 -2.65 8.53 -1.53
N ILE A 52 -1.82 7.70 -0.89
CA ILE A 52 -1.37 6.43 -1.49
C ILE A 52 -2.56 5.47 -1.66
N ARG A 53 -3.46 5.37 -0.68
CA ARG A 53 -4.67 4.54 -0.75
C ARG A 53 -5.63 4.97 -1.85
N VAL A 54 -5.78 6.27 -2.07
CA VAL A 54 -6.62 6.81 -3.15
C VAL A 54 -6.14 6.29 -4.50
N ARG A 55 -4.82 6.17 -4.69
CA ARG A 55 -4.24 5.75 -5.97
C ARG A 55 -4.61 4.33 -6.41
N TRP A 56 -4.65 3.36 -5.50
CA TRP A 56 -5.11 1.99 -5.84
C TRP A 56 -6.60 1.76 -5.62
N ALA A 57 -7.35 2.76 -5.16
CA ALA A 57 -8.77 2.59 -4.84
C ALA A 57 -9.59 2.13 -6.08
N ASP A 58 -9.23 2.60 -7.27
CA ASP A 58 -9.82 2.17 -8.53
C ASP A 58 -9.52 0.70 -8.86
N ASP A 59 -8.29 0.24 -8.65
CA ASP A 59 -7.92 -1.17 -8.86
C ASP A 59 -8.71 -2.08 -7.93
N VAL A 60 -8.89 -1.68 -6.66
CA VAL A 60 -9.72 -2.41 -5.70
C VAL A 60 -11.18 -2.46 -6.16
N ARG A 61 -11.74 -1.35 -6.67
CA ARG A 61 -13.11 -1.32 -7.22
C ARG A 61 -13.24 -2.27 -8.41
N ARG A 62 -12.27 -2.24 -9.34
CA ARG A 62 -12.25 -3.10 -10.52
C ARG A 62 -12.14 -4.59 -10.14
N PHE A 63 -11.26 -4.91 -9.20
CA PHE A 63 -11.09 -6.27 -8.70
C PHE A 63 -12.33 -6.79 -7.97
N ARG A 64 -13.00 -5.96 -7.15
CA ARG A 64 -14.26 -6.32 -6.49
C ARG A 64 -15.36 -6.69 -7.49
N LYS A 65 -15.46 -5.96 -8.61
CA LYS A 65 -16.40 -6.31 -9.69
C LYS A 65 -16.03 -7.62 -10.38
N LEU A 66 -14.74 -7.86 -10.62
CA LEU A 66 -14.24 -9.09 -11.25
C LEU A 66 -14.46 -10.31 -10.36
N ARG A 67 -14.08 -10.24 -9.08
CA ARG A 67 -14.14 -11.36 -8.14
C ARG A 67 -15.57 -11.85 -7.88
N GLY A 68 -16.58 -10.99 -8.06
CA GLY A 68 -17.99 -11.35 -7.87
C GLY A 68 -18.44 -12.51 -8.75
N ARG A 69 -17.80 -12.73 -9.92
CA ARG A 69 -18.09 -13.88 -10.81
C ARG A 69 -17.64 -15.22 -10.25
N TYR A 70 -16.76 -15.22 -9.25
CA TYR A 70 -16.05 -16.40 -8.76
C TYR A 70 -16.24 -16.59 -7.25
N LEU A 71 -17.14 -15.83 -6.61
CA LEU A 71 -17.43 -15.91 -5.19
C LEU A 71 -18.23 -17.19 -4.91
N LEU A 72 -17.80 -17.99 -3.94
CA LEU A 72 -18.50 -19.22 -3.50
C LEU A 72 -19.27 -19.04 -2.19
N TYR A 73 -19.05 -17.92 -1.49
CA TYR A 73 -19.61 -17.60 -0.19
C TYR A 73 -19.92 -16.11 -0.13
N GLU A 74 -20.91 -15.72 0.68
CA GLU A 74 -21.14 -14.31 1.03
C GLU A 74 -20.03 -13.76 1.93
#